data_AF-A0A496YRX3-F1
#
_entry.id   AF-A0A496YRX3-F1
#
_cell.length_a   1.000
_cell.length_b   1.000
_cell.length_c   1.000
_cell.angle_alpha   90.00
_cell.angle_beta   90.00
_cell.angle_gamma   90.00
#
_symmetry.space_group_name_H-M   'P 1'
#
loop_
_entity.id
_entity.type
_entity.pdbx_description
1 polymer ?
#
loop_
_entity_poly.entity_id
_entity_poly.type
_entity_poly.pdbx_seq_one_letter_code
_entity_poly.pdbx_strand_id
1 'polypeptide(L)'
;MAVTGLAFCLFVTFHLLGNLTVYAGRDSFLSYVKHLHSWQWLVTAAEWILLFFAVLHISIGLLLFFENLRARPVRYAVKKSAGGRTIGSATEPYTGLLILGFIVVHLLKFRFVDKTGTNDFVILSHTFSHWGWVLFY
;
A
#
# COMPACT_ATOMS: atom_id res chain seq x y z
N MET A 1 15.33 1.22 -3.48
CA MET A 1 14.80 -0.11 -3.09
C MET A 1 14.66 -0.25 -1.59
N ALA A 2 15.74 -0.40 -0.80
CA ALA A 2 15.63 -0.66 0.64
C ALA A 2 14.98 0.49 1.44
N VAL A 3 15.47 1.72 1.28
CA VAL A 3 14.96 2.89 2.02
C VAL A 3 13.49 3.16 1.70
N THR A 4 13.13 3.21 0.43
CA THR A 4 11.72 3.43 0.01
C THR A 4 10.81 2.28 0.44
N GLY A 5 11.28 1.03 0.37
CA GLY A 5 10.53 -0.13 0.86
C GLY A 5 10.29 -0.06 2.38
N LEU A 6 11.32 0.27 3.15
CA LEU A 6 11.20 0.44 4.60
C LEU A 6 10.24 1.59 4.97
N ALA A 7 10.28 2.70 4.22
CA ALA A 7 9.34 3.80 4.41
C ALA A 7 7.87 3.35 4.20
N PHE A 8 7.59 2.50 3.21
CA PHE A 8 6.26 1.93 3.04
C PHE A 8 5.86 1.00 4.18
N CYS A 9 6.77 0.15 4.66
CA CYS A 9 6.49 -0.71 5.81
C CYS A 9 6.11 0.11 7.05
N LEU A 10 6.85 1.19 7.32
CA LEU A 10 6.53 2.12 8.42
C LEU A 10 5.17 2.77 8.21
N PHE A 11 4.92 3.31 7.01
CA PHE A 11 3.64 3.92 6.68
C PHE A 11 2.47 2.95 6.89
N VAL A 12 2.54 1.74 6.32
CA VAL A 12 1.49 0.73 6.44
C VAL A 12 1.26 0.33 7.90
N THR A 13 2.32 0.27 8.70
CA THR A 13 2.21 -0.01 10.15
C THR A 13 1.41 1.08 10.86
N PHE A 14 1.77 2.35 10.72
CA PHE A 14 1.02 3.45 11.34
C PHE A 14 -0.38 3.61 10.76
N HIS A 15 -0.53 3.39 9.45
CA HIS A 15 -1.82 3.39 8.77
C HIS A 15 -2.75 2.32 9.36
N LEU A 16 -2.25 1.10 9.55
CA LEU A 16 -3.00 0.02 10.19
C LEU A 16 -3.38 0.40 11.62
N LEU A 17 -2.43 0.87 12.43
CA LEU A 17 -2.70 1.29 13.82
C LEU A 17 -3.80 2.35 13.91
N GLY A 18 -3.79 3.33 13.01
CA GLY A 18 -4.87 4.32 12.89
C GLY A 18 -6.22 3.69 12.57
N ASN A 19 -6.26 2.75 11.60
CA ASN A 19 -7.50 2.05 11.24
C ASN A 19 -8.03 1.14 12.36
N LEU A 20 -7.16 0.54 13.17
CA LEU A 20 -7.58 -0.30 14.31
C LEU A 20 -8.39 0.48 15.36
N THR A 21 -8.35 1.81 15.38
CA THR A 21 -9.22 2.64 16.23
C THR A 21 -10.70 2.42 15.95
N VAL A 22 -11.07 1.86 14.80
CA VAL A 22 -12.44 1.43 14.49
C VAL A 22 -13.01 0.46 15.53
N TYR A 23 -12.17 -0.42 16.09
CA TYR A 23 -12.58 -1.40 17.09
C TYR A 23 -12.90 -0.76 18.46
N ALA A 24 -12.46 0.47 18.70
CA ALA A 24 -12.83 1.27 19.86
C ALA A 24 -14.16 2.03 19.68
N GLY A 25 -14.85 1.82 18.55
CA GLY A 25 -16.15 2.40 18.25
C GLY A 25 -16.09 3.70 17.44
N ARG A 26 -17.26 4.15 17.00
CA ARG A 26 -17.44 5.26 16.07
C ARG A 26 -16.78 6.56 16.55
N ASP A 27 -17.00 6.94 17.80
CA ASP A 27 -16.53 8.23 18.31
C ASP A 27 -15.01 8.26 18.45
N SER A 28 -14.39 7.13 18.83
CA SER A 28 -12.92 7.01 18.90
C SER A 28 -12.28 7.15 17.52
N PHE A 29 -12.82 6.44 16.53
CA PHE A 29 -12.35 6.52 15.15
C PHE A 29 -12.50 7.94 14.56
N LEU A 30 -13.68 8.55 14.72
CA LEU A 30 -13.92 9.91 14.22
C LEU A 30 -13.06 10.95 14.95
N SER A 31 -12.77 10.75 16.25
CA SER A 31 -11.84 11.60 17.00
C SER A 31 -10.41 11.49 16.45
N TYR A 32 -9.95 10.26 16.16
CA TYR A 32 -8.64 10.02 15.53
C TYR A 32 -8.55 10.70 14.15
N VAL A 33 -9.55 10.50 13.29
CA VAL A 33 -9.62 11.14 11.96
C VAL A 33 -9.60 12.66 12.09
N LYS A 34 -10.39 13.24 13.00
CA LYS A 34 -10.41 14.68 13.25
C LYS A 34 -9.04 15.20 13.71
N HIS A 35 -8.35 14.48 14.60
CA HIS A 35 -7.02 14.85 15.04
C HIS A 35 -6.01 14.79 13.89
N LEU A 36 -6.06 13.75 13.06
CA LEU A 36 -5.21 13.63 11.88
C LEU A 36 -5.42 14.80 10.90
N HIS A 37 -6.67 15.17 10.65
CA HIS A 37 -7.04 16.29 9.78
C HIS A 37 -6.67 17.66 10.37
N SER A 38 -6.53 17.79 11.70
CA SER A 38 -6.00 19.02 12.31
C SER A 38 -4.54 19.29 11.88
N TRP A 39 -3.83 18.23 11.47
CA TRP A 39 -2.49 18.28 10.89
C TRP A 39 -2.51 18.06 9.37
N GLN A 40 -3.53 18.57 8.67
CA GLN A 40 -3.71 18.34 7.23
C GLN A 40 -2.46 18.63 6.40
N TRP A 41 -1.65 19.63 6.77
CA TRP A 41 -0.40 19.94 6.08
C TRP A 41 0.63 18.80 6.17
N LEU A 42 0.74 18.11 7.32
CA LEU A 42 1.60 16.93 7.49
C LEU A 42 1.07 15.76 6.67
N VAL A 43 -0.25 15.56 6.67
CA VAL A 43 -0.90 14.49 5.89
C VAL A 43 -0.63 14.68 4.40
N THR A 44 -0.86 15.89 3.88
CA THR A 44 -0.59 16.22 2.48
C THR A 44 0.90 16.07 2.15
N ALA A 45 1.81 16.48 3.04
CA ALA A 45 3.25 16.26 2.83
C ALA A 45 3.61 14.77 2.77
N ALA A 46 3.08 13.96 3.69
CA ALA A 46 3.27 12.52 3.71
C ALA A 46 2.77 11.87 2.41
N GLU A 47 1.62 12.28 1.89
CA GLU A 47 1.07 11.78 0.63
C GLU A 47 2.00 12.05 -0.57
N TRP A 48 2.53 13.27 -0.68
CA TRP A 48 3.48 13.62 -1.74
C TRP A 48 4.79 12.84 -1.61
N ILE A 49 5.29 12.67 -0.38
CA ILE A 49 6.49 11.86 -0.11
C ILE A 49 6.26 10.39 -0.49
N LEU A 50 5.12 9.82 -0.12
CA LEU A 50 4.77 8.44 -0.44
C LEU A 50 4.60 8.25 -1.94
N LEU A 51 3.97 9.19 -2.64
CA LEU A 51 3.83 9.16 -4.09
C LEU A 51 5.21 9.22 -4.77
N PHE A 52 6.07 10.14 -4.35
CA PHE A 52 7.44 10.24 -4.84
C PHE A 52 8.22 8.94 -4.62
N PHE A 53 8.15 8.37 -3.40
CA PHE A 53 8.77 7.08 -3.11
C PHE A 53 8.17 5.95 -3.94
N ALA A 54 6.87 5.97 -4.25
CA ALA A 54 6.22 4.93 -5.02
C ALA A 54 6.73 4.93 -6.46
N VAL A 55 6.79 6.11 -7.08
CA VAL A 55 7.38 6.28 -8.41
C VAL A 55 8.83 5.81 -8.43
N LEU A 56 9.65 6.22 -7.45
CA LEU A 56 11.05 5.84 -7.37
C LEU A 56 11.23 4.33 -7.16
N HIS A 57 10.47 3.74 -6.24
CA HIS A 57 10.56 2.33 -5.89
C HIS A 57 10.16 1.44 -7.06
N ILE A 58 9.02 1.74 -7.71
CA ILE A 58 8.51 0.98 -8.86
C ILE A 58 9.46 1.12 -10.04
N SER A 59 9.94 2.32 -10.35
CA SER A 59 10.81 2.56 -11.51
C SER A 59 12.13 1.78 -11.39
N ILE A 60 12.78 1.83 -10.22
CA ILE A 60 14.02 1.08 -9.98
C ILE A 60 13.74 -0.43 -9.96
N GLY A 61 12.64 -0.87 -9.35
CA GLY A 61 12.24 -2.28 -9.33
C GLY A 61 12.05 -2.85 -10.73
N LEU A 62 11.33 -2.12 -11.60
CA LEU A 62 11.14 -2.50 -13.00
C LEU A 62 12.44 -2.51 -13.79
N LEU A 63 13.30 -1.50 -13.61
CA LEU A 63 14.62 -1.46 -14.25
C LEU A 63 15.44 -2.70 -13.90
N LEU A 64 15.57 -3.01 -12.62
CA LEU A 64 16.31 -4.19 -12.15
C LEU A 64 15.66 -5.49 -12.62
N PHE A 65 14.33 -5.56 -12.68
CA PHE A 65 13.61 -6.70 -13.21
C PHE A 65 13.96 -6.96 -14.68
N PHE A 66 13.90 -5.93 -15.52
CA PHE A 66 14.22 -6.04 -16.94
C PHE A 66 15.71 -6.30 -17.20
N GLU A 67 16.62 -5.69 -16.44
CA GLU A 67 18.05 -5.98 -16.51
C GLU A 67 18.33 -7.44 -16.16
N ASN A 68 17.72 -7.97 -15.10
CA ASN A 68 17.85 -9.37 -14.71
C ASN A 68 17.31 -10.35 -15.77
N LEU A 69 16.25 -9.97 -16.48
CA LEU A 69 15.71 -10.76 -17.60
C LEU A 69 16.66 -10.73 -18.80
N ARG A 70 17.17 -9.55 -19.17
CA ARG A 70 18.09 -9.38 -20.31
C ARG A 70 19.44 -10.05 -20.08
N ALA A 71 19.92 -10.06 -18.83
CA ALA A 71 21.16 -10.75 -18.45
C ALA A 71 21.07 -12.29 -18.59
N ARG A 72 19.88 -12.86 -18.86
CA ARG A 72 19.64 -14.31 -18.94
C ARG A 72 18.99 -14.71 -20.28
N PRO A 73 19.72 -14.60 -21.41
CA PRO A 73 19.20 -14.97 -22.72
C PRO A 73 18.91 -16.48 -22.86
N VAL A 74 19.63 -17.33 -22.10
CA VAL A 74 19.37 -18.77 -22.02
C VAL A 74 18.93 -19.12 -20.60
N ARG A 75 17.80 -19.82 -20.46
CA ARG A 75 17.31 -20.26 -19.14
C ARG A 75 18.25 -21.34 -18.58
N TYR A 76 18.55 -21.25 -17.28
CA TYR A 76 19.35 -22.27 -16.59
C TYR A 76 18.69 -23.64 -16.70
N ALA A 77 19.47 -24.65 -17.12
CA ALA A 77 19.05 -26.05 -17.13
C ALA A 77 18.73 -26.56 -15.71
N VAL A 78 19.41 -26.01 -14.69
CA VAL A 78 19.16 -26.29 -13.27
C VAL A 78 19.04 -24.98 -12.51
N LYS A 79 17.91 -24.76 -11.84
CA LYS A 79 17.73 -23.61 -10.93
C LYS A 79 18.27 -23.96 -9.55
N LYS A 80 19.58 -23.81 -9.33
CA LYS A 80 20.15 -23.87 -7.97
C LYS A 80 20.09 -22.47 -7.36
N SER A 81 19.43 -22.34 -6.21
CA SER A 81 19.42 -21.10 -5.41
C SER A 81 20.80 -20.90 -4.76
N ALA A 82 21.81 -20.51 -5.54
CA ALA A 82 23.17 -20.34 -5.04
C ALA A 82 23.34 -19.08 -4.16
N GLY A 83 22.38 -18.15 -4.16
CA GLY A 83 22.48 -16.83 -3.52
C GLY A 83 21.31 -16.45 -2.60
N GLY A 84 20.63 -17.41 -1.97
CA GLY A 84 19.62 -17.12 -0.94
C GLY A 84 18.32 -16.51 -1.46
N ARG A 85 17.89 -16.84 -2.68
CA ARG A 85 16.62 -16.35 -3.25
C ARG A 85 15.45 -16.95 -2.46
N THR A 86 14.68 -16.12 -1.79
CA THR A 86 13.48 -16.53 -1.04
C THR A 86 12.25 -16.57 -1.95
N ILE A 87 11.15 -17.15 -1.47
CA ILE A 87 9.86 -17.08 -2.16
C ILE A 87 9.46 -15.61 -2.35
N GLY A 88 9.60 -14.79 -1.30
CA GLY A 88 9.29 -13.36 -1.35
C GLY A 88 10.05 -12.62 -2.46
N SER A 89 11.37 -12.81 -2.57
CA SER A 89 12.14 -12.15 -3.64
C SER A 89 11.88 -12.76 -5.03
N ALA A 90 11.42 -14.01 -5.11
CA ALA A 90 11.03 -14.63 -6.36
C ALA A 90 9.68 -14.13 -6.88
N THR A 91 8.76 -13.73 -5.99
CA THR A 91 7.42 -13.28 -6.33
C THR A 91 7.25 -11.76 -6.29
N GLU A 92 8.27 -11.02 -5.83
CA GLU A 92 8.23 -9.58 -5.58
C GLU A 92 7.61 -8.75 -6.73
N PRO A 93 7.95 -8.95 -8.02
CA PRO A 93 7.36 -8.17 -9.10
C PRO A 93 5.85 -8.41 -9.26
N TYR A 94 5.39 -9.64 -9.03
CA TYR A 94 3.98 -10.00 -9.13
C TYR A 94 3.19 -9.46 -7.95
N THR A 95 3.71 -9.61 -6.73
CA THR A 95 3.07 -9.06 -5.53
C THR A 95 3.06 -7.54 -5.57
N GLY A 96 4.10 -6.90 -6.11
CA GLY A 96 4.13 -5.45 -6.31
C GLY A 96 3.05 -4.96 -7.28
N LEU A 97 2.83 -5.67 -8.39
CA LEU A 97 1.76 -5.34 -9.34
C LEU A 97 0.36 -5.51 -8.71
N LEU A 98 0.15 -6.58 -7.94
CA LEU A 98 -1.10 -6.79 -7.21
C LEU A 98 -1.35 -5.67 -6.19
N ILE A 99 -0.34 -5.29 -5.41
CA ILE A 99 -0.41 -4.19 -4.45
C ILE A 99 -0.68 -2.86 -5.15
N LEU A 100 -0.08 -2.61 -6.32
CA LEU A 100 -0.33 -1.39 -7.08
C LEU A 100 -1.81 -1.29 -7.50
N GLY A 101 -2.39 -2.38 -8.01
CA GLY A 101 -3.83 -2.45 -8.31
C GLY A 101 -4.69 -2.24 -7.07
N PHE A 102 -4.33 -2.87 -5.96
CA PHE A 102 -4.98 -2.68 -4.66
C PHE A 102 -4.96 -1.22 -4.22
N ILE A 103 -3.82 -0.53 -4.28
CA ILE A 103 -3.67 0.87 -3.86
C ILE A 103 -4.56 1.79 -4.70
N VAL A 104 -4.65 1.58 -6.02
CA VAL A 104 -5.53 2.39 -6.88
C VAL A 104 -6.98 2.28 -6.42
N VAL A 105 -7.49 1.05 -6.27
CA VAL A 105 -8.86 0.81 -5.80
C VAL A 105 -9.05 1.37 -4.39
N HIS A 106 -8.09 1.16 -3.51
CA HIS A 106 -8.09 1.65 -2.13
C HIS A 106 -8.23 3.17 -2.05
N LEU A 107 -7.44 3.90 -2.83
CA LEU A 107 -7.48 5.37 -2.87
C LEU A 107 -8.78 5.89 -3.48
N LEU A 108 -9.27 5.29 -4.55
CA LEU A 108 -10.57 5.66 -5.13
C LEU A 108 -11.70 5.48 -4.11
N LYS A 109 -11.65 4.40 -3.33
CA LYS A 109 -12.70 4.06 -2.36
C LYS A 109 -12.72 4.95 -1.13
N PHE A 110 -11.56 5.31 -0.57
CA PHE A 110 -11.47 6.00 0.73
C PHE A 110 -10.92 7.41 0.67
N ARG A 111 -10.02 7.70 -0.27
CA ARG A 111 -9.39 9.02 -0.37
C ARG A 111 -10.14 9.97 -1.29
N PHE A 112 -10.48 9.50 -2.49
CA PHE A 112 -11.06 10.34 -3.55
C PHE A 112 -12.59 10.26 -3.64
N VAL A 113 -13.23 9.44 -2.81
CA VAL A 113 -14.69 9.40 -2.69
C VAL A 113 -15.22 10.75 -2.20
N ASP A 114 -16.38 11.16 -2.71
CA ASP A 114 -17.08 12.34 -2.19
C ASP A 114 -17.55 12.08 -0.76
N LYS A 115 -17.18 13.00 0.14
CA LYS A 115 -17.52 12.94 1.56
C LYS A 115 -18.63 13.92 1.94
N THR A 116 -19.23 14.60 0.97
CA THR A 116 -20.33 15.55 1.19
C THR A 116 -21.53 14.82 1.81
N GLY A 117 -21.91 15.20 3.04
CA GLY A 117 -23.03 14.60 3.76
C GLY A 117 -22.76 13.22 4.39
N THR A 118 -21.51 12.73 4.39
CA THR A 118 -21.11 11.48 5.04
C THR A 118 -19.81 11.66 5.85
N ASN A 119 -19.34 10.60 6.50
CA ASN A 119 -18.05 10.61 7.22
C ASN A 119 -17.31 9.28 7.01
N ASP A 120 -16.02 9.28 7.35
CA ASP A 120 -15.13 8.14 7.12
C ASP A 120 -15.62 6.85 7.79
N PHE A 121 -16.27 6.93 8.96
CA PHE A 121 -16.80 5.76 9.65
C PHE A 121 -17.97 5.11 8.87
N VAL A 122 -18.87 5.93 8.31
CA VAL A 122 -19.99 5.43 7.51
C VAL A 122 -19.49 4.82 6.21
N ILE A 123 -18.54 5.45 5.53
CA ILE A 123 -17.93 4.92 4.29
C ILE A 123 -17.25 3.57 4.58
N LEU A 124 -16.48 3.49 5.67
CA LEU A 124 -15.79 2.27 6.08
C LEU A 124 -16.75 1.16 6.45
N SER A 125 -17.73 1.42 7.33
CA SER A 125 -18.69 0.41 7.77
C SER A 125 -19.60 -0.06 6.63
N HIS A 126 -20.01 0.83 5.73
CA HIS A 126 -20.76 0.45 4.53
C HIS A 126 -19.90 -0.34 3.54
N THR A 127 -18.60 -0.04 3.41
CA THR A 127 -17.73 -0.80 2.52
C THR A 127 -17.58 -2.24 3.01
N PHE A 128 -17.29 -2.42 4.30
CA PHE A 128 -17.06 -3.74 4.89
C PHE A 128 -18.34 -4.50 5.29
N SER A 129 -19.52 -3.91 5.12
CA SER A 129 -20.78 -4.66 5.22
C SER A 129 -21.00 -5.60 4.03
N HIS A 130 -20.30 -5.37 2.91
CA HIS A 130 -20.32 -6.27 1.76
C HIS A 130 -19.11 -7.22 1.79
N TRP A 131 -19.39 -8.52 1.82
CA TRP A 131 -18.37 -9.57 1.91
C TRP A 131 -17.31 -9.51 0.79
N GLY A 132 -17.66 -9.06 -0.41
CA GLY A 132 -16.73 -8.93 -1.53
C GLY A 132 -15.61 -7.93 -1.24
N TRP A 133 -15.90 -6.84 -0.55
CA TRP A 133 -14.88 -5.88 -0.10
C TRP A 133 -14.04 -6.44 1.05
N VAL A 134 -14.63 -7.26 1.92
CA VAL A 134 -13.88 -7.94 2.98
C VAL A 134 -12.86 -8.93 2.41
N LEU A 135 -13.18 -9.63 1.32
CA LEU A 135 -12.22 -10.53 0.66
C LEU A 135 -11.13 -9.80 -0.13
N PHE A 136 -11.42 -8.59 -0.62
CA PHE A 136 -10.48 -7.81 -1.41
C PHE A 136 -9.38 -7.15 -0.56
N TYR A 137 -9.72 -6.77 0.68
CA TYR A 137 -8.82 -6.12 1.64
C TYR A 137 -8.12 -7.13 2.53
#